data_AF-A0A379EFR5-F1
#
_entry.id   AF-A0A379EFR5-F1
#
_cell.length_a   1.000
_cell.length_b   1.000
_cell.length_c   1.000
_cell.angle_alpha   90.00
_cell.angle_beta   90.00
_cell.angle_gamma   90.00
#
_symmetry.space_group_name_H-M   'P 1'
#
loop_
_entity.id
_entity.type
_entity.pdbx_description
1 polymer ?
#
loop_
_entity_poly.entity_id
_entity_poly.type
_entity_poly.pdbx_seq_one_letter_code
_entity_poly.pdbx_strand_id
1 'polypeptide(L)'
;MREFLISDFRLTNKESGLLSAFSILFDFSLVALFLSIVNQSGVVFNAPLSANNITISDNVSIFSESFASLSCVGFMVILYRSLSRLTDIPRLKWAKILTLVGIVCGILYILTGKLALLVYGTESAPWVVDFLGVATGRFCFISMLVALVSVQLRLSLPLHRVSRRGFLSLTFGILLLVCVPFVGLMDVPEWVLTILLGGGFFCFMLAFAFFVRMMSLRV
;
A
#
# COMPACT_ATOMS: atom_id res chain seq x y z
N MET A 1 19.45 -11.34 -29.20
CA MET A 1 18.29 -10.42 -29.06
C MET A 1 18.60 -9.43 -27.95
N ARG A 2 18.68 -8.12 -28.22
CA ARG A 2 18.69 -7.12 -27.14
C ARG A 2 17.31 -7.16 -26.49
N GLU A 3 17.22 -7.64 -25.26
CA GLU A 3 16.00 -7.46 -24.48
C GLU A 3 15.78 -5.96 -24.31
N PHE A 4 14.60 -5.46 -24.72
CA PHE A 4 14.21 -4.08 -24.47
C PHE A 4 13.95 -3.93 -22.97
N LEU A 5 15.01 -3.58 -22.24
CA LEU A 5 14.98 -3.35 -20.80
C LEU A 5 14.68 -1.87 -20.51
N ILE A 6 13.89 -1.63 -19.46
CA ILE A 6 13.64 -0.31 -18.91
C ILE A 6 14.88 0.14 -18.15
N SER A 7 15.55 1.17 -18.64
CA SER A 7 16.68 1.84 -17.96
C SER A 7 16.26 3.10 -17.21
N ASP A 8 15.16 3.74 -17.62
CA ASP A 8 14.61 4.95 -17.00
C ASP A 8 13.08 5.03 -17.26
N PHE A 9 12.33 5.48 -16.26
CA PHE A 9 10.89 5.74 -16.34
C PHE A 9 10.55 7.13 -16.90
N ARG A 10 11.55 7.98 -17.16
CA ARG A 10 11.44 9.30 -17.79
C ARG A 10 10.46 10.23 -17.07
N LEU A 11 10.47 10.23 -15.72
CA LEU A 11 9.58 11.08 -14.93
C LEU A 11 9.79 12.57 -15.22
N THR A 12 8.68 13.30 -15.34
CA THR A 12 8.71 14.78 -15.32
C THR A 12 8.99 15.29 -13.91
N ASN A 13 9.45 16.54 -13.79
CA ASN A 13 9.69 17.17 -12.49
C ASN A 13 8.42 17.20 -11.62
N LYS A 14 7.25 17.42 -12.23
CA LYS A 14 5.95 17.39 -11.54
C LYS A 14 5.63 15.99 -10.99
N GLU A 15 5.83 14.95 -11.80
CA GLU A 15 5.60 13.57 -11.38
C GLU A 15 6.56 13.15 -10.27
N SER A 16 7.84 13.54 -10.35
CA SER A 16 8.81 13.27 -9.28
C SER A 16 8.43 13.96 -7.97
N GLY A 17 7.96 15.21 -8.03
CA GLY A 17 7.47 15.95 -6.86
C GLY A 17 6.23 15.30 -6.23
N LEU A 18 5.25 14.90 -7.06
CA LEU A 18 4.08 14.16 -6.60
C LEU A 18 4.43 12.80 -6.00
N LEU A 19 5.36 12.07 -6.61
CA LEU A 19 5.83 10.77 -6.11
C LEU A 19 6.45 10.90 -4.71
N SER A 20 7.24 11.95 -4.49
CA SER A 20 7.81 12.25 -3.17
C SER A 20 6.71 12.61 -2.16
N ALA A 21 5.72 13.41 -2.55
CA ALA A 21 4.61 13.77 -1.68
C ALA A 21 3.77 12.53 -1.29
N PHE A 22 3.51 11.62 -2.24
CA PHE A 22 2.84 10.36 -1.93
C PHE A 22 3.66 9.45 -1.02
N SER A 23 4.99 9.43 -1.14
CA SER A 23 5.85 8.68 -0.20
C SER A 23 5.69 9.20 1.22
N ILE A 24 5.76 10.52 1.41
CA ILE A 24 5.60 11.15 2.72
C ILE A 24 4.20 10.87 3.27
N LEU A 25 3.16 11.05 2.46
CA LEU A 25 1.78 10.78 2.87
C LEU A 25 1.57 9.32 3.26
N PHE A 26 2.13 8.38 2.50
CA PHE A 26 2.10 6.96 2.80
C PHE A 26 2.76 6.64 4.13
N ASP A 27 3.96 7.17 4.37
CA ASP A 27 4.71 6.95 5.60
C ASP A 27 3.96 7.47 6.84
N PHE A 28 3.47 8.71 6.78
CA PHE A 28 2.65 9.27 7.86
C PHE A 28 1.37 8.48 8.10
N SER A 29 0.72 8.02 7.03
CA SER A 29 -0.51 7.24 7.13
C SER A 29 -0.29 5.88 7.80
N LEU A 30 0.82 5.17 7.49
CA LEU A 30 1.13 3.91 8.15
C LEU A 30 1.51 4.09 9.62
N VAL A 31 2.23 5.17 9.96
CA VAL A 31 2.53 5.50 11.37
C VAL A 31 1.24 5.79 12.14
N ALA A 32 0.34 6.59 11.59
CA ALA A 32 -0.95 6.91 12.22
C ALA A 32 -1.82 5.64 12.37
N LEU A 33 -1.83 4.77 11.37
CA LEU A 33 -2.54 3.49 11.42
C LEU A 33 -1.97 2.57 12.52
N PHE A 34 -0.64 2.45 12.59
CA PHE A 34 0.03 1.69 13.64
C PHE A 34 -0.34 2.23 15.03
N LEU A 35 -0.25 3.54 15.24
CA LEU A 35 -0.61 4.16 16.52
C LEU A 35 -2.08 3.96 16.88
N SER A 36 -3.00 4.00 15.91
CA SER A 36 -4.40 3.69 16.13
C SER A 36 -4.61 2.25 16.63
N ILE A 37 -3.97 1.28 15.98
CA ILE A 37 -4.10 -0.14 16.39
C ILE A 37 -3.47 -0.36 17.77
N VAL A 38 -2.34 0.27 18.05
CA VAL A 38 -1.67 0.19 19.35
C VAL A 38 -2.51 0.85 20.46
N ASN A 39 -3.19 1.95 20.16
CA ASN A 39 -4.09 2.60 21.08
C ASN A 39 -5.31 1.73 21.41
N GLN A 40 -5.86 1.00 20.42
CA GLN A 40 -6.97 0.06 20.61
C GLN A 40 -6.61 -1.21 21.37
N SER A 41 -5.34 -1.62 21.36
CA SER A 41 -4.87 -2.84 22.02
C SER A 41 -4.52 -2.63 23.50
N GLY A 42 -4.60 -1.41 24.04
CA GLY A 42 -4.28 -1.14 25.46
C GLY A 42 -2.80 -1.23 25.84
N VAL A 43 -1.93 -1.61 24.89
CA VAL A 43 -0.49 -1.89 25.13
C VAL A 43 0.30 -0.69 25.62
N VAL A 44 -0.03 0.51 25.14
CA VAL A 44 0.72 1.74 25.46
C VAL A 44 0.08 2.53 26.61
N PHE A 45 -1.24 2.44 26.73
CA PHE A 45 -1.98 3.13 27.77
C PHE A 45 -2.81 2.09 28.50
N ASN A 46 -2.34 1.67 29.68
CA ASN A 46 -3.10 0.87 30.66
C ASN A 46 -4.29 1.67 31.23
N ALA A 47 -5.15 2.18 30.36
CA ALA A 47 -6.34 2.94 30.68
C ALA A 47 -7.52 2.25 30.00
N PRO A 48 -8.68 2.13 30.68
CA PRO A 48 -9.87 1.57 30.06
C PRO A 48 -10.21 2.37 28.80
N LEU A 49 -10.43 1.65 27.70
CA LEU A 49 -10.85 2.23 26.42
C LEU A 49 -12.21 2.92 26.61
N SER A 50 -12.18 4.24 26.83
CA SER A 50 -13.40 5.03 26.85
C SER A 50 -14.06 4.96 25.46
N ALA A 51 -15.39 4.98 25.39
CA ALA A 51 -16.11 4.94 24.12
C ALA A 51 -15.66 6.07 23.15
N ASN A 52 -15.24 7.21 23.71
CA ASN A 52 -14.70 8.34 22.94
C ASN A 52 -13.29 8.06 22.37
N ASN A 53 -12.45 7.30 23.09
CA ASN A 53 -11.13 6.92 22.58
C ASN A 53 -11.23 5.89 21.44
N ILE A 54 -12.20 4.98 21.53
CA ILE A 54 -12.47 3.98 20.49
C ILE A 54 -12.91 4.66 19.19
N THR A 55 -13.88 5.58 19.26
CA THR A 55 -14.38 6.31 18.08
C THR A 55 -13.32 7.21 17.44
N ILE A 56 -12.47 7.88 18.22
CA ILE A 56 -11.36 8.66 17.69
C ILE A 56 -10.37 7.74 16.95
N SER A 57 -10.05 6.59 17.54
CA SER A 57 -9.13 5.63 16.93
C SER A 57 -9.70 5.05 15.63
N ASP A 58 -10.98 4.69 15.59
CA ASP A 58 -11.63 4.20 14.37
C ASP A 58 -11.59 5.23 13.25
N ASN A 59 -11.89 6.50 13.55
CA ASN A 59 -11.81 7.58 12.57
C ASN A 59 -10.38 7.77 12.06
N VAL A 60 -9.38 7.81 12.95
CA VAL A 60 -7.96 7.93 12.56
C VAL A 60 -7.54 6.75 11.69
N SER A 61 -7.96 5.53 12.02
CA SER A 61 -7.70 4.33 11.23
C SER A 61 -8.28 4.45 9.82
N ILE A 62 -9.56 4.83 9.69
CA ILE A 62 -10.24 4.99 8.40
C ILE A 62 -9.56 6.04 7.52
N PHE A 63 -9.22 7.21 8.08
CA PHE A 63 -8.50 8.25 7.33
C PHE A 63 -7.10 7.79 6.92
N SER A 64 -6.38 7.13 7.83
CA SER A 64 -5.03 6.63 7.57
C SER A 64 -5.01 5.60 6.46
N GLU A 65 -5.90 4.59 6.50
CA GLU A 65 -6.02 3.61 5.41
C GLU A 65 -6.41 4.27 4.07
N SER A 66 -7.26 5.31 4.12
CA SER A 66 -7.66 6.04 2.91
C SER A 66 -6.50 6.81 2.30
N PHE A 67 -5.68 7.49 3.10
CA PHE A 67 -4.49 8.21 2.62
C PHE A 67 -3.38 7.27 2.15
N ALA A 68 -3.18 6.13 2.82
CA ALA A 68 -2.28 5.08 2.37
C ALA A 68 -2.70 4.56 0.99
N SER A 69 -3.99 4.24 0.84
CA SER A 69 -4.57 3.76 -0.41
C SER A 69 -4.48 4.80 -1.53
N LEU A 70 -4.73 6.08 -1.22
CA LEU A 70 -4.59 7.18 -2.15
C LEU A 70 -3.14 7.31 -2.64
N SER A 71 -2.17 7.13 -1.76
CA SER A 71 -0.74 7.17 -2.11
C SER A 71 -0.35 6.03 -3.04
N CYS A 72 -0.88 4.82 -2.81
CA CYS A 72 -0.72 3.67 -3.72
C CYS A 72 -1.35 3.93 -5.09
N VAL A 73 -2.57 4.47 -5.14
CA VAL A 73 -3.24 4.85 -6.39
C VAL A 73 -2.45 5.94 -7.12
N GLY A 74 -1.99 6.96 -6.40
CA GLY A 74 -1.15 8.04 -6.94
C GLY A 74 0.14 7.49 -7.56
N PHE A 75 0.81 6.57 -6.87
CA PHE A 75 1.95 5.83 -7.40
C PHE A 75 1.60 5.09 -8.70
N MET A 76 0.49 4.34 -8.72
CA MET A 76 0.06 3.62 -9.92
C MET A 76 -0.25 4.55 -11.10
N VAL A 77 -0.85 5.71 -10.86
CA VAL A 77 -1.12 6.71 -11.92
C VAL A 77 0.18 7.17 -12.56
N ILE A 78 1.20 7.48 -11.75
CA ILE A 78 2.52 7.89 -12.25
C ILE A 78 3.18 6.71 -13.00
N LEU A 79 3.07 5.49 -12.48
CA LEU A 79 3.58 4.29 -13.15
C LEU A 79 2.89 4.08 -14.50
N TYR A 80 1.56 4.15 -14.57
CA TYR A 80 0.78 4.03 -15.80
C TYR A 80 1.20 5.06 -16.86
N ARG A 81 1.39 6.32 -16.46
CA ARG A 81 1.86 7.38 -17.37
C ARG A 81 3.27 7.13 -17.87
N SER A 82 4.15 6.64 -16.99
CA SER A 82 5.54 6.31 -17.34
C SER A 82 5.60 5.14 -18.30
N LEU A 83 4.86 4.06 -18.02
CA LEU A 83 4.72 2.91 -18.92
C LEU A 83 4.09 3.31 -20.27
N SER A 84 3.16 4.26 -20.29
CA SER A 84 2.54 4.74 -21.53
C SER A 84 3.51 5.53 -22.43
N ARG A 85 4.58 6.10 -21.87
CA ARG A 85 5.65 6.76 -22.64
C ARG A 85 6.69 5.77 -23.18
N LEU A 86 6.69 4.53 -22.68
CA LEU A 86 7.56 3.44 -23.09
C LEU A 86 6.86 2.56 -24.15
N THR A 87 6.36 3.19 -25.23
CA THR A 87 5.57 2.55 -26.30
C THR A 87 6.30 1.44 -27.05
N ASP A 88 7.63 1.43 -27.00
CA ASP A 88 8.48 0.56 -27.80
C ASP A 88 8.55 -0.89 -27.27
N ILE A 89 7.94 -1.17 -26.12
CA ILE A 89 7.99 -2.49 -25.46
C ILE A 89 6.60 -3.13 -25.52
N PRO A 90 6.28 -3.93 -26.56
CA PRO A 90 4.93 -4.49 -26.78
C PRO A 90 4.44 -5.38 -25.62
N ARG A 91 5.36 -5.95 -24.84
CA ARG A 91 5.06 -6.79 -23.67
C ARG A 91 4.67 -6.01 -22.41
N LEU A 92 4.76 -4.67 -22.40
CA LEU A 92 4.27 -3.82 -21.30
C LEU A 92 2.75 -3.58 -21.34
N LYS A 93 2.06 -4.02 -22.41
CA LYS A 93 0.61 -3.85 -22.56
C LYS A 93 -0.17 -4.40 -21.36
N TRP A 94 0.20 -5.59 -20.89
CA TRP A 94 -0.45 -6.23 -19.72
C TRP A 94 -0.18 -5.48 -18.42
N ALA A 95 1.08 -5.07 -18.18
CA ALA A 95 1.42 -4.26 -17.00
C ALA A 95 0.63 -2.95 -16.99
N LYS A 96 0.50 -2.28 -18.15
CA LYS A 96 -0.30 -1.06 -18.29
C LYS A 96 -1.79 -1.30 -18.00
N ILE A 97 -2.39 -2.35 -18.56
CA ILE A 97 -3.80 -2.70 -18.29
C ILE A 97 -4.00 -2.96 -16.80
N LEU A 98 -3.12 -3.75 -16.18
CA LEU A 98 -3.20 -4.07 -14.76
C LEU A 98 -3.05 -2.82 -13.87
N THR A 99 -2.13 -1.90 -14.21
CA THR A 99 -2.04 -0.62 -13.50
C THR A 99 -3.32 0.20 -13.62
N LEU A 100 -3.95 0.24 -14.80
CA LEU A 100 -5.21 0.96 -15.00
C LEU A 100 -6.35 0.35 -14.18
N VAL A 101 -6.46 -0.97 -14.19
CA VAL A 101 -7.43 -1.71 -13.38
C VAL A 101 -7.22 -1.42 -11.90
N GLY A 102 -5.97 -1.45 -11.41
CA GLY A 102 -5.65 -1.12 -10.03
C GLY A 102 -6.03 0.31 -9.65
N ILE A 103 -5.81 1.29 -10.53
CA ILE A 103 -6.23 2.68 -10.31
C ILE A 103 -7.75 2.75 -10.13
N VAL A 104 -8.52 2.15 -11.04
CA VAL A 104 -9.98 2.18 -10.99
C VAL A 104 -10.49 1.51 -9.72
N CYS A 105 -9.97 0.32 -9.39
CA CYS A 105 -10.37 -0.40 -8.18
C CYS A 105 -9.96 0.33 -6.90
N GLY A 106 -8.80 0.98 -6.87
CA GLY A 106 -8.36 1.78 -5.72
C GLY A 106 -9.21 3.03 -5.51
N ILE A 107 -9.59 3.74 -6.57
CA ILE A 107 -10.52 4.88 -6.47
C ILE A 107 -11.88 4.39 -5.97
N LEU A 108 -12.41 3.31 -6.54
CA LEU A 108 -13.66 2.71 -6.08
C LEU A 108 -13.56 2.31 -4.61
N TYR A 109 -12.49 1.64 -4.19
CA TYR A 109 -12.28 1.26 -2.79
C TYR A 109 -12.31 2.46 -1.82
N ILE A 110 -11.66 3.57 -2.17
CA ILE A 110 -11.65 4.78 -1.35
C ILE A 110 -13.06 5.39 -1.27
N LEU A 111 -13.75 5.50 -2.41
CA LEU A 111 -15.06 6.15 -2.50
C LEU A 111 -16.20 5.29 -1.91
N THR A 112 -16.24 4.00 -2.24
CA THR A 112 -17.35 3.12 -1.86
C THR A 112 -17.06 2.31 -0.60
N GLY A 113 -15.79 2.02 -0.31
CA GLY A 113 -15.41 1.35 0.92
C GLY A 113 -15.28 2.34 2.06
N LYS A 114 -14.31 3.26 1.97
CA LYS A 114 -13.91 4.09 3.12
C LYS A 114 -14.81 5.29 3.38
N LEU A 115 -15.20 6.06 2.35
CA LEU A 115 -16.14 7.17 2.56
C LEU A 115 -17.54 6.68 2.96
N ALA A 116 -17.97 5.52 2.47
CA ALA A 116 -19.23 4.92 2.90
C ALA A 116 -19.18 4.51 4.37
N LEU A 117 -18.07 3.91 4.84
CA LEU A 117 -17.88 3.58 6.25
C LEU A 117 -17.92 4.82 7.17
N LEU A 118 -17.43 5.98 6.70
CA LEU A 118 -17.54 7.23 7.45
C LEU A 118 -18.98 7.76 7.57
N VAL A 119 -19.81 7.57 6.54
CA VAL A 119 -21.18 8.12 6.49
C VAL A 119 -22.20 7.21 7.16
N TYR A 120 -22.10 5.90 6.90
CA TYR A 120 -23.09 4.92 7.37
C TYR A 120 -22.70 4.27 8.70
N GLY A 121 -21.46 4.49 9.16
CA GLY A 121 -20.91 3.76 10.31
C GLY A 121 -20.75 2.27 10.02
N THR A 122 -20.12 1.56 10.94
CA THR A 122 -19.89 0.11 10.85
C THR A 122 -21.18 -0.71 11.06
N GLU A 123 -22.25 -0.10 11.56
CA GLU A 123 -23.45 -0.83 12.04
C GLU A 123 -24.59 -0.95 11.01
N SER A 124 -24.70 -0.06 10.02
CA SER A 124 -25.95 0.08 9.23
C SER A 124 -25.97 -0.60 7.84
N ALA A 125 -24.84 -1.04 7.31
CA ALA A 125 -24.79 -1.78 6.04
C ALA A 125 -23.61 -2.78 5.97
N PRO A 126 -23.61 -3.84 6.81
CA PRO A 126 -22.42 -4.63 7.08
C PRO A 126 -21.92 -5.41 5.85
N TRP A 127 -22.76 -6.26 5.26
CA TRP A 127 -22.22 -7.26 4.31
C TRP A 127 -21.90 -6.71 2.92
N VAL A 128 -22.70 -5.79 2.35
CA VAL A 128 -22.47 -5.31 0.97
C VAL A 128 -21.29 -4.35 0.94
N VAL A 129 -21.22 -3.41 1.87
CA VAL A 129 -20.12 -2.42 1.92
C VAL A 129 -18.81 -3.11 2.32
N ASP A 130 -18.84 -4.05 3.27
CA ASP A 130 -17.65 -4.84 3.62
C ASP A 130 -17.24 -5.76 2.48
N PHE A 131 -18.16 -6.46 1.83
CA PHE A 131 -17.81 -7.35 0.72
C PHE A 131 -17.26 -6.56 -0.47
N LEU A 132 -17.93 -5.48 -0.90
CA LEU A 132 -17.46 -4.66 -2.02
C LEU A 132 -16.15 -3.96 -1.66
N GLY A 133 -16.02 -3.40 -0.46
CA GLY A 133 -14.82 -2.71 0.00
C GLY A 133 -13.64 -3.67 0.12
N VAL A 134 -13.81 -4.81 0.79
CA VAL A 134 -12.75 -5.82 0.94
C VAL A 134 -12.37 -6.42 -0.41
N ALA A 135 -13.34 -6.76 -1.26
CA ALA A 135 -13.06 -7.32 -2.59
C ALA A 135 -12.35 -6.31 -3.49
N THR A 136 -12.81 -5.06 -3.56
CA THR A 136 -12.18 -4.01 -4.39
C THR A 136 -10.78 -3.66 -3.88
N GLY A 137 -10.59 -3.55 -2.56
CA GLY A 137 -9.28 -3.32 -1.96
C GLY A 137 -8.29 -4.46 -2.25
N ARG A 138 -8.71 -5.73 -2.08
CA ARG A 138 -7.88 -6.90 -2.41
C ARG A 138 -7.54 -6.95 -3.90
N PHE A 139 -8.50 -6.66 -4.77
CA PHE A 139 -8.27 -6.65 -6.21
C PHE A 139 -7.34 -5.51 -6.65
N CYS A 140 -7.45 -4.33 -6.02
CA CYS A 140 -6.50 -3.23 -6.18
C CYS A 140 -5.09 -3.66 -5.78
N PHE A 141 -4.93 -4.31 -4.63
CA PHE A 141 -3.63 -4.78 -4.15
C PHE A 141 -3.03 -5.86 -5.07
N ILE A 142 -3.82 -6.86 -5.47
CA ILE A 142 -3.37 -7.92 -6.38
C ILE A 142 -2.97 -7.33 -7.74
N SER A 143 -3.79 -6.46 -8.33
CA SER A 143 -3.46 -5.82 -9.60
C SER A 143 -2.18 -4.97 -9.51
N MET A 144 -1.95 -4.28 -8.38
CA MET A 144 -0.68 -3.60 -8.08
C MET A 144 0.51 -4.54 -8.15
N LEU A 145 0.43 -5.65 -7.43
CA LEU A 145 1.51 -6.62 -7.33
C LEU A 145 1.81 -7.25 -8.67
N VAL A 146 0.79 -7.71 -9.40
CA VAL A 146 0.99 -8.33 -10.71
C VAL A 146 1.56 -7.32 -11.71
N ALA A 147 1.12 -6.07 -11.67
CA ALA A 147 1.69 -5.00 -12.49
C ALA A 147 3.17 -4.75 -12.16
N LEU A 148 3.52 -4.62 -10.88
CA LEU A 148 4.91 -4.40 -10.44
C LEU A 148 5.82 -5.58 -10.79
N VAL A 149 5.36 -6.83 -10.61
CA VAL A 149 6.14 -8.03 -10.99
C VAL A 149 6.34 -8.04 -12.50
N SER A 150 5.31 -7.72 -13.27
CA SER A 150 5.39 -7.63 -14.73
C SER A 150 6.43 -6.60 -15.19
N VAL A 151 6.51 -5.45 -14.49
CA VAL A 151 7.52 -4.43 -14.74
C VAL A 151 8.91 -4.90 -14.32
N GLN A 152 9.04 -5.56 -13.16
CA GLN A 152 10.30 -6.02 -12.60
C GLN A 152 11.07 -6.95 -13.55
N LEU A 153 10.37 -7.82 -14.27
CA LEU A 153 10.93 -8.74 -15.27
C LEU A 153 11.56 -8.04 -16.48
N ARG A 154 11.37 -6.72 -16.61
CA ARG A 154 11.83 -5.90 -17.74
C ARG A 154 12.73 -4.75 -17.30
N LEU A 155 13.14 -4.71 -16.03
CA LEU A 155 14.05 -3.67 -15.54
C LEU A 155 15.50 -3.99 -15.91
N SER A 156 16.26 -2.95 -16.22
CA SER A 156 17.72 -3.01 -16.25
C SER A 156 18.28 -3.43 -14.88
N LEU A 157 19.48 -4.02 -14.86
CA LEU A 157 20.17 -4.48 -13.65
C LEU A 157 20.11 -3.51 -12.44
N PRO A 158 20.44 -2.21 -12.56
CA PRO A 158 20.39 -1.30 -11.42
C PRO A 158 18.97 -1.11 -10.87
N LEU A 159 17.98 -0.92 -11.75
CA LEU A 159 16.57 -0.79 -11.37
C LEU A 159 16.01 -2.09 -10.77
N HIS A 160 16.39 -3.23 -11.33
CA HIS A 160 15.98 -4.55 -10.87
C HIS A 160 16.48 -4.82 -9.44
N ARG A 161 17.72 -4.43 -9.10
CA ARG A 161 18.24 -4.57 -7.74
C ARG A 161 17.46 -3.75 -6.71
N VAL A 162 17.09 -2.52 -7.05
CA VAL A 162 16.30 -1.65 -6.16
C VAL A 162 14.88 -2.22 -6.00
N SER A 163 14.23 -2.57 -7.11
CA SER A 163 12.90 -3.18 -7.11
C SER A 163 12.86 -4.48 -6.30
N ARG A 164 13.87 -5.35 -6.45
CA ARG A 164 13.97 -6.62 -5.71
C ARG A 164 14.02 -6.41 -4.20
N ARG A 165 14.71 -5.37 -3.72
CA ARG A 165 14.72 -5.03 -2.28
C ARG A 165 13.33 -4.60 -1.81
N GLY A 166 12.60 -3.84 -2.64
CA GLY A 166 11.20 -3.49 -2.39
C GLY A 166 10.29 -4.72 -2.27
N PHE A 167 10.41 -5.66 -3.22
CA PHE A 167 9.66 -6.92 -3.17
C PHE A 167 10.00 -7.78 -1.95
N LEU A 168 11.28 -7.92 -1.61
CA LEU A 168 11.70 -8.66 -0.41
C LEU A 168 11.11 -8.03 0.87
N SER A 169 11.17 -6.70 0.98
CA SER A 169 10.58 -5.97 2.09
C SER A 169 9.06 -6.20 2.16
N LEU A 170 8.37 -6.12 1.02
CA LEU A 170 6.92 -6.37 0.95
C LEU A 170 6.56 -7.81 1.35
N THR A 171 7.30 -8.81 0.87
CA THR A 171 7.09 -10.21 1.24
C THR A 171 7.31 -10.43 2.73
N PHE A 172 8.37 -9.85 3.31
CA PHE A 172 8.63 -9.96 4.74
C PHE A 172 7.55 -9.26 5.58
N GLY A 173 7.09 -8.08 5.15
CA GLY A 173 5.98 -7.37 5.80
C GLY A 173 4.66 -8.17 5.78
N ILE A 174 4.31 -8.78 4.65
CA ILE A 174 3.15 -9.68 4.56
C ILE A 174 3.32 -10.87 5.50
N LEU A 175 4.50 -11.50 5.52
CA LEU A 175 4.76 -12.65 6.37
C LEU A 175 4.60 -12.30 7.85
N LEU A 176 5.13 -11.15 8.29
CA LEU A 176 4.95 -10.67 9.67
C LEU A 176 3.47 -10.46 10.00
N LEU A 177 2.70 -9.82 9.12
CA LEU A 177 1.26 -9.60 9.35
C LEU A 177 0.45 -10.89 9.35
N VAL A 178 0.80 -11.86 8.50
CA VAL A 178 0.18 -13.19 8.50
C VAL A 178 0.50 -13.93 9.80
N CYS A 179 1.68 -13.73 10.40
CA CYS A 179 2.03 -14.33 11.68
C CYS A 179 1.23 -13.76 12.86
N VAL A 180 0.78 -12.49 12.81
CA VAL A 180 0.03 -11.84 13.89
C VAL A 180 -1.16 -12.68 14.40
N PRO A 181 -2.11 -13.15 13.56
CA PRO A 181 -3.22 -13.97 14.05
C PRO A 181 -2.77 -15.30 14.67
N PHE A 182 -1.73 -15.94 14.15
CA PHE A 182 -1.23 -17.20 14.73
C PHE A 182 -0.56 -16.99 16.08
N VAL A 183 0.22 -15.91 16.22
CA VAL A 183 0.86 -15.55 17.49
C VAL A 183 -0.18 -15.07 18.50
N GLY A 184 -1.24 -14.37 18.05
CA GLY A 184 -2.33 -13.94 18.92
C GLY A 184 -3.21 -15.08 19.46
N LEU A 185 -3.15 -16.27 18.84
CA LEU A 185 -3.77 -17.49 19.36
C LEU A 185 -2.91 -18.19 20.41
N MET A 186 -1.63 -17.83 20.52
CA MET A 186 -0.76 -18.26 21.61
C MET A 186 -0.91 -17.19 22.70
N ASP A 187 -1.02 -17.56 23.97
CA ASP A 187 -1.15 -16.63 25.11
C ASP A 187 0.15 -15.81 25.34
N VAL A 188 0.53 -15.01 24.36
CA VAL A 188 1.77 -14.25 24.27
C VAL A 188 1.50 -12.81 24.68
N PRO A 189 2.44 -12.14 25.37
CA PRO A 189 2.26 -10.74 25.74
C PRO A 189 1.96 -9.83 24.54
N GLU A 190 1.03 -8.88 24.73
CA GLU A 190 0.54 -8.00 23.66
C GLU A 190 1.66 -7.17 23.00
N TRP A 191 2.72 -6.82 23.73
CA TRP A 191 3.87 -6.10 23.18
C TRP A 191 4.58 -6.88 22.06
N VAL A 192 4.51 -8.23 22.07
CA VAL A 192 5.06 -9.07 20.99
C VAL A 192 4.25 -8.87 19.71
N LEU A 193 2.91 -8.83 19.83
CA LEU A 193 2.01 -8.54 18.71
C LEU A 193 2.25 -7.14 18.16
N THR A 194 2.46 -6.15 19.04
CA THR A 194 2.80 -4.78 18.63
C THR A 194 4.11 -4.71 17.86
N ILE A 195 5.15 -5.45 18.28
CA ILE A 195 6.43 -5.49 17.56
C ILE A 195 6.27 -6.15 16.18
N LEU A 196 5.53 -7.25 16.09
CA LEU A 196 5.22 -7.92 14.81
C LEU A 196 4.49 -6.98 13.85
N LEU A 197 3.46 -6.31 14.35
CA LEU A 197 2.64 -5.37 13.58
C LEU A 197 3.47 -4.16 13.12
N GLY A 198 4.25 -3.57 14.04
CA GLY A 198 5.14 -2.44 13.75
C GLY A 198 6.24 -2.80 12.75
N GLY A 199 6.82 -4.00 12.88
CA GLY A 199 7.74 -4.56 11.90
C GLY A 199 7.10 -4.71 10.52
N GLY A 200 5.86 -5.19 10.46
CA GLY A 200 5.08 -5.28 9.22
C GLY A 200 4.89 -3.92 8.54
N PHE A 201 4.46 -2.91 9.29
CA PHE A 201 4.30 -1.55 8.77
C PHE A 201 5.61 -0.94 8.28
N PHE A 202 6.69 -1.08 9.06
CA PHE A 202 8.01 -0.61 8.67
C PHE A 202 8.47 -1.25 7.34
N CYS A 203 8.20 -2.54 7.17
CA CYS A 203 8.51 -3.24 5.93
C CYS A 203 7.70 -2.73 4.73
N PHE A 204 6.46 -2.31 4.94
CA PHE A 204 5.66 -1.66 3.88
C PHE A 204 6.17 -0.26 3.54
N MET A 205 6.56 0.55 4.52
CA MET A 205 7.19 1.85 4.29
C MET A 205 8.47 1.68 3.44
N LEU A 206 9.34 0.75 3.83
CA LEU A 206 10.55 0.42 3.06
C LEU A 206 10.25 -0.06 1.64
N ALA A 207 9.24 -0.93 1.48
CA ALA A 207 8.83 -1.42 0.18
C ALA A 207 8.40 -0.26 -0.73
N PHE A 208 7.54 0.62 -0.22
CA PHE A 208 7.06 1.78 -0.95
C PHE A 208 8.21 2.73 -1.31
N ALA A 209 9.12 3.02 -0.37
CA ALA A 209 10.30 3.83 -0.61
C ALA A 209 11.22 3.24 -1.71
N PHE A 210 11.40 1.92 -1.74
CA PHE A 210 12.16 1.26 -2.81
C PHE A 210 11.45 1.35 -4.17
N PHE A 211 10.13 1.23 -4.23
CA PHE A 211 9.39 1.39 -5.49
C PHE A 211 9.39 2.84 -5.98
N VAL A 212 9.29 3.82 -5.07
CA VAL A 212 9.48 5.24 -5.37
C VAL A 212 10.89 5.48 -5.93
N ARG A 213 11.91 4.95 -5.27
CA ARG A 213 13.31 5.05 -5.73
C ARG A 213 13.53 4.39 -7.07
N MET A 214 12.92 3.24 -7.34
CA MET A 214 12.98 2.56 -8.64
C MET A 214 12.46 3.49 -9.75
N MET A 215 11.38 4.23 -9.51
CA MET A 215 10.82 5.12 -10.50
C MET A 215 11.63 6.41 -10.70
N SER A 216 12.31 6.90 -9.66
CA SER A 216 13.07 8.15 -9.70
C SER A 216 14.55 7.99 -10.09
N LEU A 217 15.06 6.75 -10.13
CA LEU A 217 16.44 6.46 -10.47
C LEU A 217 16.70 6.68 -11.96
N ARG A 218 17.57 7.63 -12.29
CA ARG A 218 18.11 7.83 -13.64
C ARG A 218 19.43 7.05 -13.74
N VAL A 219 19.48 6.10 -14.69
CA VAL A 219 20.64 5.24 -14.97
C VAL A 219 21.34 5.74 -16.22
#